data_AF-A0A9D6HUJ8-F1
#
_entry.id   AF-A0A9D6HUJ8-F1
#
_cell.length_a   1.000
_cell.length_b   1.000
_cell.length_c   1.000
_cell.angle_alpha   90.00
_cell.angle_beta   90.00
_cell.angle_gamma   90.00
#
_symmetry.space_group_name_H-M   'P 1'
#
loop_
_entity.id
_entity.type
_entity.pdbx_description
1 polymer ?
#
loop_
_entity_poly.entity_id
_entity_poly.type
_entity_poly.pdbx_seq_one_letter_code
_entity_poly.pdbx_strand_id
1 'polypeptide(L)'
;PEASEYYRGTMETVWRNMARLLERGAGEEPVMYLLPNAFPIRFYESGDLLNHHHKWTKRLCYTAQEEIWNMCKDEVTQVGRIFPGLGRHLLPPCGLRSLASTRPYCPEGERFCGVPVWKLEVEQFERVI
;
A
#
# COMPACT_ATOMS: atom_id res chain seq x y z
N PRO A 1 -19.59 -3.23 9.82
CA PRO A 1 -20.27 -2.03 10.38
C PRO A 1 -19.70 -1.61 11.74
N GLU A 2 -19.67 -2.53 12.71
CA GLU A 2 -19.19 -2.32 14.08
C GLU A 2 -17.73 -1.85 14.15
N ALA A 3 -16.82 -2.50 13.40
CA ALA A 3 -15.41 -2.10 13.36
C ALA A 3 -15.21 -0.65 12.86
N SER A 4 -16.02 -0.22 11.90
CA SER A 4 -15.97 1.14 11.36
C SER A 4 -16.49 2.17 12.36
N GLU A 5 -17.54 1.83 13.10
CA GLU A 5 -18.06 2.68 14.18
C GLU A 5 -17.08 2.80 15.34
N TYR A 6 -16.50 1.68 15.78
CA TYR A 6 -15.46 1.67 16.80
C TYR A 6 -14.27 2.54 16.40
N TYR A 7 -13.76 2.36 15.17
CA TYR A 7 -12.70 3.18 14.62
C TYR A 7 -13.04 4.68 14.70
N ARG A 8 -14.21 5.10 14.20
CA ARG A 8 -14.61 6.52 14.21
C ARG A 8 -14.72 7.07 15.63
N GLY A 9 -15.36 6.35 16.54
CA GLY A 9 -15.50 6.77 17.94
C GLY A 9 -14.16 6.87 18.68
N THR A 10 -13.22 5.97 18.39
CA THR A 10 -11.84 6.05 18.91
C THR A 10 -11.12 7.28 18.36
N MET A 11 -11.18 7.52 17.04
CA MET A 11 -10.56 8.69 16.41
C MET A 11 -11.09 10.01 16.99
N GLU A 12 -12.41 10.13 17.17
CA GLU A 12 -13.04 11.30 17.80
C GLU A 12 -12.58 11.49 19.24
N THR A 13 -12.43 10.40 20.00
CA THR A 13 -11.97 10.45 21.39
C THR A 13 -10.51 10.90 21.48
N VAL A 14 -9.65 10.37 20.62
CA VAL A 14 -8.24 10.79 20.53
C VAL A 14 -8.16 12.28 20.22
N TRP A 15 -8.87 12.75 19.20
CA TRP A 15 -8.84 14.17 18.81
C TRP A 15 -9.34 15.11 19.90
N ARG A 16 -10.46 14.76 20.55
CA ARG A 16 -10.99 15.54 21.66
C ARG A 16 -9.98 15.64 22.81
N ASN A 17 -9.25 14.57 23.12
CA ASN A 17 -8.25 14.57 24.18
C ASN A 17 -7.01 15.39 23.80
N MET A 18 -6.56 15.30 22.54
CA MET A 18 -5.47 16.14 22.02
C MET A 18 -5.81 17.63 22.12
N ALA A 19 -7.00 18.04 21.69
CA ALA A 19 -7.47 19.42 21.79
C ALA A 19 -7.48 19.93 23.24
N ARG A 20 -8.00 19.12 24.18
CA ARG A 20 -8.02 19.46 25.62
C ARG A 20 -6.63 19.63 26.22
N LEU A 21 -5.63 18.87 25.76
CA LEU A 21 -4.26 19.01 26.23
C LEU A 21 -3.65 20.32 25.74
N LEU A 22 -3.84 20.66 24.46
CA LEU A 22 -3.40 21.93 23.89
C LEU A 22 -4.05 23.13 24.58
N GLU A 23 -5.36 23.08 24.83
CA GLU A 23 -6.10 24.11 25.58
C GLU A 23 -5.58 24.33 27.01
N ARG A 24 -4.96 23.30 27.60
CA ARG A 24 -4.35 23.35 28.94
C ARG A 24 -2.88 23.76 28.91
N GLY A 25 -2.34 24.16 27.76
CA GLY A 25 -0.98 24.63 27.61
C GLY A 25 0.06 23.53 27.43
N ALA A 26 -0.33 22.30 27.09
CA ALA A 26 0.63 21.29 26.65
C ALA A 26 1.29 21.72 25.32
N GLY A 27 2.58 21.42 25.17
CA GLY A 27 3.27 21.63 23.89
C GLY A 27 2.73 20.73 22.78
N GLU A 28 2.89 21.14 21.53
CA GLU A 28 2.41 20.38 20.37
C GLU A 28 3.13 19.02 20.23
N GLU A 29 4.44 19.00 20.46
CA GLU A 29 5.28 17.80 20.34
C GLU A 29 4.77 16.61 21.18
N PRO A 30 4.56 16.73 22.51
CA PRO A 30 3.99 15.63 23.30
C PRO A 30 2.56 15.29 22.91
N VAL A 31 1.77 16.24 22.40
CA VAL A 31 0.40 15.97 21.93
C VAL A 31 0.41 15.12 20.67
N MET A 32 1.36 15.34 19.75
CA MET A 32 1.49 14.54 18.52
C MET A 32 1.71 13.04 18.78
N TYR A 33 2.24 12.64 19.94
CA TYR A 33 2.36 11.22 20.31
C TYR A 33 1.02 10.50 20.49
N LEU A 34 -0.09 11.24 20.58
CA LEU A 34 -1.44 10.67 20.61
C LEU A 34 -1.99 10.36 19.21
N LEU A 35 -1.33 10.82 18.13
CA LEU A 35 -1.75 10.50 16.77
C LEU A 35 -1.68 8.98 16.55
N PRO A 36 -2.78 8.34 16.12
CA PRO A 36 -2.76 6.91 15.84
C PRO A 36 -2.10 6.65 14.48
N ASN A 37 -1.70 5.41 14.22
CA ASN A 37 -1.15 4.99 12.93
C ASN A 37 -2.07 5.26 11.74
N ALA A 38 -3.38 5.40 11.98
CA ALA A 38 -4.36 5.74 10.95
C ALA A 38 -4.40 7.25 10.61
N PHE A 39 -3.59 8.07 11.27
CA PHE A 39 -3.50 9.49 10.97
C PHE A 39 -2.96 9.68 9.54
N PRO A 40 -3.65 10.44 8.68
CA PRO A 40 -3.22 10.62 7.29
C PRO A 40 -1.98 11.51 7.23
N ILE A 41 -0.92 10.98 6.62
CA ILE A 41 0.27 11.76 6.28
C ILE A 41 0.30 12.08 4.79
N ARG A 42 0.90 13.22 4.45
CA ARG A 42 1.21 13.60 3.07
C ARG A 42 2.70 13.78 2.96
N PHE A 43 3.31 13.15 1.97
CA PHE A 43 4.73 13.27 1.70
C PHE A 43 4.99 13.20 0.19
N TYR A 44 6.15 13.69 -0.22
CA TYR A 44 6.66 13.51 -1.56
C TYR A 44 7.68 12.39 -1.55
N GLU A 45 7.55 11.48 -2.52
CA GLU A 45 8.51 10.41 -2.73
C GLU A 45 9.21 10.61 -4.08
N SER A 46 10.54 10.51 -4.07
CA SER A 46 11.38 10.57 -5.25
C SER A 46 12.45 9.50 -5.17
N GLY A 47 12.79 8.87 -6.28
CA GLY A 47 13.79 7.81 -6.34
C GLY A 47 14.08 7.40 -7.77
N ASP A 48 15.18 6.67 -7.96
CA ASP A 48 15.46 6.03 -9.24
C ASP A 48 14.51 4.86 -9.52
N LEU A 49 14.49 4.44 -10.78
CA LEU A 49 13.64 3.34 -11.23
C LEU A 49 13.95 2.02 -10.53
N LEU A 50 15.21 1.73 -10.19
CA LEU A 50 15.59 0.47 -9.56
C LEU A 50 14.96 0.34 -8.16
N ASN A 51 15.03 1.40 -7.37
CA ASN A 51 14.45 1.44 -6.03
C ASN A 51 12.92 1.36 -6.06
N HIS A 52 12.29 2.11 -6.96
CA HIS A 52 10.84 2.03 -7.17
C HIS A 52 10.40 0.65 -7.68
N HIS A 53 11.13 0.06 -8.62
CA HIS A 53 10.86 -1.28 -9.13
C HIS A 53 10.94 -2.33 -8.03
N HIS A 54 11.93 -2.25 -7.15
CA HIS A 54 12.02 -3.12 -5.97
C HIS A 54 10.79 -2.98 -5.07
N LYS A 55 10.38 -1.74 -4.76
CA LYS A 55 9.17 -1.44 -3.98
C LYS A 55 7.94 -2.07 -4.62
N TRP A 56 7.64 -1.72 -5.88
CA TRP A 56 6.44 -2.18 -6.58
C TRP A 56 6.40 -3.71 -6.71
N THR A 57 7.53 -4.34 -7.04
CA THR A 57 7.63 -5.80 -7.11
C THR A 57 7.20 -6.46 -5.81
N LYS A 58 7.55 -5.91 -4.64
CA LYS A 58 7.15 -6.46 -3.34
C LYS A 58 5.73 -6.09 -2.94
N ARG A 59 5.31 -4.86 -3.25
CA ARG A 59 4.05 -4.29 -2.71
C ARG A 59 2.84 -4.51 -3.60
N LEU A 60 3.01 -4.91 -4.86
CA LEU A 60 1.92 -5.37 -5.73
C LEU A 60 1.50 -6.83 -5.47
N CYS A 61 2.27 -7.58 -4.66
CA CYS A 61 1.86 -8.92 -4.26
C CYS A 61 0.61 -8.86 -3.38
N TYR A 62 -0.32 -9.80 -3.56
CA TYR A 62 -1.57 -9.84 -2.79
C TYR A 62 -1.35 -10.26 -1.32
N THR A 63 -0.14 -10.69 -0.96
CA THR A 63 0.26 -10.88 0.44
C THR A 63 0.69 -9.58 1.13
N ALA A 64 0.88 -8.48 0.38
CA ALA A 64 1.16 -7.18 0.97
C ALA A 64 -0.05 -6.64 1.73
N GLN A 65 0.18 -5.75 2.70
CA GLN A 65 -0.88 -4.99 3.34
C GLN A 65 -1.64 -4.16 2.29
N GLU A 66 -2.95 -4.04 2.45
CA GLU A 66 -3.83 -3.50 1.43
C GLU A 66 -3.53 -2.03 1.09
N GLU A 67 -3.20 -1.21 2.09
CA GLU A 67 -3.00 0.23 1.93
C GLU A 67 -1.79 0.52 1.05
N ILE A 68 -0.65 -0.13 1.33
CA ILE A 68 0.55 0.03 0.49
C ILE A 68 0.39 -0.62 -0.88
N TRP A 69 -0.43 -1.67 -0.97
CA TRP A 69 -0.75 -2.31 -2.24
C TRP A 69 -1.56 -1.37 -3.15
N ASN A 70 -2.60 -0.72 -2.62
CA ASN A 70 -3.41 0.26 -3.34
C ASN A 70 -2.55 1.44 -3.82
N MET A 71 -1.73 2.00 -2.92
CA MET A 71 -0.80 3.07 -3.27
C MET A 71 0.16 2.66 -4.40
N CYS A 72 0.76 1.47 -4.31
CA CYS A 72 1.67 0.99 -5.35
C CYS A 72 0.94 0.70 -6.67
N LYS A 73 -0.29 0.18 -6.63
CA LYS A 73 -1.12 -0.04 -7.84
C LYS A 73 -1.39 1.29 -8.55
N ASP A 74 -1.76 2.32 -7.80
CA ASP A 74 -2.00 3.65 -8.36
C ASP A 74 -0.73 4.25 -8.98
N GLU A 75 0.41 4.11 -8.31
CA GLU A 75 1.71 4.55 -8.84
C GLU A 75 2.07 3.86 -10.15
N VAL A 76 2.06 2.52 -10.20
CA VAL A 76 2.45 1.79 -11.42
C VAL A 76 1.46 2.00 -12.56
N THR A 77 0.19 2.22 -12.25
CA THR A 77 -0.83 2.56 -13.27
C THR A 77 -0.53 3.92 -13.89
N GLN A 78 -0.18 4.92 -13.08
CA GLN A 78 0.22 6.25 -13.57
C GLN A 78 1.49 6.17 -14.41
N VAL A 79 2.50 5.44 -13.94
CA VAL A 79 3.75 5.24 -14.69
C VAL A 79 3.49 4.49 -16.00
N GLY A 80 2.65 3.45 -15.98
CA GLY A 80 2.30 2.66 -17.16
C GLY A 80 1.54 3.46 -18.22
N ARG A 81 0.71 4.43 -17.81
CA ARG A 81 0.04 5.36 -18.74
C ARG A 81 1.03 6.27 -19.48
N ILE A 82 2.07 6.73 -18.80
CA ILE A 82 3.09 7.64 -19.38
C ILE A 82 4.15 6.84 -20.16
N PHE A 83 4.54 5.67 -19.64
CA PHE A 83 5.58 4.81 -20.19
C PHE A 83 5.08 3.37 -20.37
N PRO A 84 4.24 3.08 -21.39
CA PRO A 84 3.64 1.76 -21.58
C PRO A 84 4.65 0.61 -21.72
N GLY A 85 5.78 0.87 -22.40
CA GLY A 85 6.87 -0.09 -22.55
C GLY A 85 7.57 -0.46 -21.23
N LEU A 86 7.53 0.44 -20.24
CA LEU A 86 7.98 0.16 -18.89
C LEU A 86 6.88 -0.53 -18.08
N GLY A 87 5.63 -0.08 -18.21
CA GLY A 87 4.46 -0.58 -17.47
C GLY A 87 4.32 -2.10 -17.49
N ARG A 88 4.56 -2.74 -18.65
CA ARG A 88 4.54 -4.22 -18.81
C ARG A 88 5.55 -4.98 -17.93
N HIS A 89 6.52 -4.28 -17.33
CA HIS A 89 7.54 -4.83 -16.45
C HIS A 89 7.34 -4.41 -14.97
N LEU A 90 6.29 -3.65 -14.67
CA LEU A 90 5.94 -3.22 -13.31
C LEU A 90 4.93 -4.20 -12.70
N LEU A 91 5.40 -5.40 -12.42
CA LEU A 91 4.57 -6.54 -12.01
C LEU A 91 4.98 -7.05 -10.61
N PRO A 92 4.07 -7.74 -9.90
CA PRO A 92 4.43 -8.51 -8.71
C PRO A 92 5.42 -9.63 -9.06
N PRO A 93 6.04 -10.31 -8.06
CA PRO A 93 7.13 -11.24 -8.30
C PRO A 93 6.71 -12.41 -9.19
N CYS A 94 5.45 -12.82 -9.08
CA CYS A 94 4.89 -13.88 -9.91
C CYS A 94 4.69 -13.49 -11.38
N GLY A 95 4.31 -12.23 -11.64
CA GLY A 95 4.18 -11.71 -13.00
C GLY A 95 5.54 -11.62 -13.69
N LEU A 96 6.57 -11.12 -12.98
CA LEU A 96 7.94 -11.08 -13.48
C LEU A 96 8.49 -12.49 -13.79
N ARG A 97 8.26 -13.46 -12.91
CA ARG A 97 8.67 -14.86 -13.14
C ARG A 97 7.92 -15.50 -14.30
N SER A 98 6.63 -15.18 -14.47
CA SER A 98 5.84 -15.64 -15.62
C SER A 98 6.39 -15.07 -16.93
N LEU A 99 6.67 -13.77 -16.97
CA LEU A 99 7.28 -13.11 -18.12
C LEU A 99 8.64 -13.73 -18.49
N ALA A 100 9.44 -14.08 -17.47
CA ALA A 100 10.72 -14.78 -17.63
C ALA A 100 10.60 -16.30 -17.81
N SER A 101 9.39 -16.85 -17.94
CA SER A 101 9.13 -18.30 -18.05
C SER A 101 9.76 -19.15 -16.92
N THR A 102 9.96 -18.56 -15.74
CA THR A 102 10.65 -19.20 -14.60
C THR A 102 9.66 -19.82 -13.62
N ARG A 103 9.64 -21.14 -13.53
CA ARG A 103 8.75 -21.89 -12.62
C ARG A 103 9.40 -22.18 -11.26
N PRO A 104 8.61 -22.31 -10.17
CA PRO A 104 7.19 -21.97 -10.08
C PRO A 104 6.97 -20.47 -10.31
N TYR A 105 5.84 -20.07 -10.88
CA TYR A 105 5.58 -18.64 -11.14
C TYR A 105 5.39 -17.87 -9.83
N CYS A 106 4.55 -18.37 -8.91
CA CYS A 106 4.47 -17.78 -7.58
C CYS A 106 5.70 -18.17 -6.74
N PRO A 107 6.50 -17.22 -6.24
CA PRO A 107 7.63 -17.53 -5.38
C PRO A 107 7.27 -17.65 -3.89
N GLU A 108 6.03 -17.40 -3.49
CA GLU A 108 5.61 -17.40 -2.07
C GLU A 108 5.35 -18.80 -1.49
N GLY A 109 5.37 -19.84 -2.33
CA GLY A 109 5.21 -21.23 -1.90
C GLY A 109 3.90 -21.46 -1.15
N GLU A 110 3.99 -21.91 0.10
CA GLU A 110 2.84 -22.13 0.99
C GLU A 110 2.03 -20.85 1.28
N ARG A 111 2.65 -19.67 1.12
CA ARG A 111 1.98 -18.37 1.26
C ARG A 111 1.39 -17.86 -0.05
N PHE A 112 1.12 -18.75 -1.00
CA PHE A 112 0.42 -18.39 -2.22
C PHE A 112 -0.91 -17.72 -1.87
N CYS A 113 -1.16 -16.54 -2.44
CA CYS A 113 -2.36 -15.75 -2.17
C CYS A 113 -3.67 -16.36 -2.73
N GLY A 114 -3.61 -17.54 -3.36
CA GLY A 114 -4.77 -18.21 -3.96
C GLY A 114 -5.16 -17.69 -5.35
N VAL A 115 -4.64 -16.53 -5.76
CA VAL A 115 -4.97 -15.89 -7.05
C VAL A 115 -3.80 -16.01 -8.02
N PRO A 116 -3.99 -16.52 -9.26
CA PRO A 116 -2.95 -16.57 -10.28
C PRO A 116 -2.69 -15.19 -10.90
N VAL A 117 -2.22 -14.24 -10.08
CA VAL A 117 -2.06 -12.81 -10.44
C VAL A 117 -1.20 -12.62 -11.70
N TRP A 118 -0.28 -13.53 -11.98
CA TRP A 118 0.57 -13.50 -13.19
C TRP A 118 -0.18 -13.71 -14.52
N LYS A 119 -1.49 -13.98 -14.48
CA LYS A 119 -2.37 -14.04 -15.64
C LYS A 119 -3.21 -12.76 -15.84
N LEU A 120 -3.04 -11.79 -14.95
CA LEU A 120 -3.81 -10.55 -14.92
C LEU A 120 -2.92 -9.38 -15.29
N GLU A 121 -3.48 -8.43 -16.02
CA GLU A 121 -2.91 -7.10 -16.17
C GLU A 121 -3.14 -6.27 -14.90
N VAL A 122 -2.32 -5.25 -14.68
CA VAL A 122 -2.37 -4.41 -13.47
C VAL A 122 -3.75 -3.76 -13.28
N GLU A 123 -4.41 -3.37 -14.37
CA GLU A 123 -5.76 -2.78 -14.35
C GLU A 123 -6.82 -3.76 -13.86
N GLN A 124 -6.59 -5.07 -14.06
CA GLN A 124 -7.48 -6.14 -13.62
C GLN A 124 -7.22 -6.57 -12.17
N PHE A 125 -6.21 -5.99 -11.52
CA PHE A 125 -5.93 -6.34 -10.13
C PHE A 125 -7.08 -5.89 -9.23
N GLU A 126 -7.63 -6.81 -8.46
CA GLU A 126 -8.72 -6.53 -7.55
C GLU A 126 -8.47 -7.26 -6.24
N ARG A 127 -8.64 -6.55 -5.12
CA ARG A 127 -8.67 -7.13 -3.79
C ARG A 127 -10.03 -6.78 -3.22
N VAL A 128 -10.92 -7.78 -3.19
CA VAL A 128 -12.20 -7.67 -2.51
C VAL A 128 -11.99 -8.16 -1.08
N ILE A 129 -12.19 -7.28 -0.09
CA ILE A 129 -12.27 -7.63 1.33
C ILE A 129 -13.72 -7.52 1.78
#